data_AF-A0A948VB93-F1
#
_entry.id   AF-A0A948VB93-F1
#
_cell.length_a   1.000
_cell.length_b   1.000
_cell.length_c   1.000
_cell.angle_alpha   90.00
_cell.angle_beta   90.00
_cell.angle_gamma   90.00
#
_symmetry.space_group_name_H-M   'P 1'
#
loop_
_entity.id
_entity.type
_entity.pdbx_description
1 polymer ?
#
loop_
_entity_poly.entity_id
_entity_poly.type
_entity_poly.pdbx_seq_one_letter_code
_entity_poly.pdbx_strand_id
1 'polypeptide(L)'
;MRTMTSLILSVALVLITAGAWAQCPNLNGYWTTNDGSMTGGRASEAWCGTGGMPIQGGVPGNTQNAMSWNGTALGAQWKAWGMEIDGTGAVLISDTLDGNGTGTRTYRTNYLGGQFWLTRDNTWADGAADLEGVLTSYVVFTTITFFVGNPVGATSNISFTGDFVNCPAVNGCEVRFAIANAMKIWDTNMATPMPANYPAFLCSASAGEVFDVCCISMDIACAIDSEPTSWGDLKAQYK
;
A
#
# COMPACT_ATOMS: atom_id res chain seq x y z
N MET A 1 -54.05 -50.49 -25.46
CA MET A 1 -53.34 -49.30 -26.00
C MET A 1 -53.91 -48.09 -25.26
N ARG A 2 -53.21 -47.25 -24.49
CA ARG A 2 -51.80 -46.93 -24.15
C ARG A 2 -51.89 -46.32 -22.72
N THR A 3 -51.10 -46.71 -21.70
CA THR A 3 -49.84 -46.05 -21.23
C THR A 3 -49.84 -44.52 -21.34
N MET A 4 -49.38 -43.68 -20.41
CA MET A 4 -48.60 -43.76 -19.17
C MET A 4 -48.68 -42.39 -18.45
N THR A 5 -48.51 -42.43 -17.13
CA THR A 5 -47.82 -41.48 -16.23
C THR A 5 -47.09 -40.27 -16.84
N SER A 6 -47.21 -39.09 -16.18
CA SER A 6 -46.05 -38.24 -15.89
C SER A 6 -46.37 -37.18 -14.82
N LEU A 7 -45.87 -37.46 -13.61
CA LEU A 7 -45.60 -36.53 -12.53
C LEU A 7 -44.21 -35.92 -12.82
N ILE A 8 -44.06 -34.60 -12.97
CA ILE A 8 -42.72 -33.98 -12.97
C ILE A 8 -42.71 -32.81 -12.00
N LEU A 9 -41.82 -33.01 -11.04
CA LEU A 9 -41.46 -32.24 -9.86
C LEU A 9 -40.83 -30.89 -10.25
N SER A 10 -41.38 -29.79 -9.72
CA SER A 10 -40.77 -28.46 -9.81
C SER A 10 -39.53 -28.41 -8.91
N VAL A 11 -38.35 -28.66 -9.46
CA VAL A 11 -37.07 -28.44 -8.75
C VAL A 11 -36.81 -26.94 -8.71
N ALA A 12 -37.13 -26.32 -7.58
CA ALA A 12 -36.66 -24.98 -7.25
C ALA A 12 -35.14 -25.05 -7.03
N LEU A 13 -34.39 -24.63 -8.04
CA LEU A 13 -32.95 -24.40 -7.95
C LEU A 13 -32.74 -23.18 -7.04
N VAL A 14 -32.64 -23.41 -5.73
CA VAL A 14 -32.12 -22.41 -4.79
C VAL A 14 -30.65 -22.22 -5.16
N LEU A 15 -30.39 -21.19 -5.98
CA LEU A 15 -29.08 -20.57 -6.12
C LEU A 15 -28.72 -20.06 -4.72
N ILE A 16 -28.04 -20.90 -3.94
CA ILE A 16 -27.25 -20.44 -2.82
C ILE A 16 -26.14 -19.62 -3.48
N THR A 17 -26.36 -18.31 -3.59
CA THR A 17 -25.26 -17.37 -3.74
C THR A 17 -24.40 -17.59 -2.50
N ALA A 18 -23.39 -18.44 -2.60
CA ALA A 18 -22.29 -18.44 -1.66
C ALA A 18 -21.78 -17.00 -1.69
N GLY A 19 -22.18 -16.19 -0.70
CA GLY A 19 -21.59 -14.88 -0.50
C GLY A 19 -20.09 -15.11 -0.50
N ALA A 20 -19.36 -14.31 -1.28
CA ALA A 20 -17.92 -14.29 -1.19
C ALA A 20 -17.57 -14.13 0.29
N TRP A 21 -17.11 -15.22 0.91
CA TRP A 21 -16.72 -15.18 2.30
C TRP A 21 -15.56 -14.20 2.36
N ALA A 22 -15.71 -13.22 3.24
CA ALA A 22 -14.74 -12.17 3.45
C ALA A 22 -13.37 -12.85 3.69
N GLN A 23 -12.44 -12.70 2.74
CA GLN A 23 -11.18 -13.41 2.77
C GLN A 23 -10.19 -12.63 3.62
N CYS A 24 -9.89 -13.19 4.79
CA CYS A 24 -8.84 -12.67 5.66
C CYS A 24 -7.47 -13.26 5.32
N PRO A 25 -6.40 -12.52 5.64
CA PRO A 25 -5.12 -13.17 5.86
C PRO A 25 -5.32 -14.32 6.85
N ASN A 26 -4.89 -15.51 6.47
CA ASN A 26 -4.95 -16.71 7.30
C ASN A 26 -3.66 -16.90 8.10
N LEU A 27 -2.71 -15.97 7.99
CA LEU A 27 -1.37 -16.08 8.54
C LEU A 27 -0.87 -14.74 9.05
N ASN A 28 -0.36 -14.73 10.27
CA ASN A 28 0.53 -13.68 10.75
C ASN A 28 1.92 -13.90 10.16
N GLY A 29 2.56 -12.84 9.69
CA GLY A 29 3.87 -13.01 9.09
C GLY A 29 4.60 -11.71 8.83
N TYR A 30 5.86 -11.87 8.44
CA TYR A 30 6.77 -10.80 8.13
C TYR A 30 7.47 -11.11 6.82
N TRP A 31 7.43 -10.16 5.88
CA TRP A 31 7.96 -10.30 4.54
C TRP A 31 8.86 -9.12 4.22
N THR A 32 9.95 -9.38 3.50
CA THR A 32 10.90 -8.32 3.14
C THR A 32 11.41 -8.44 1.72
N THR A 33 11.94 -7.34 1.19
CA THR A 33 12.73 -7.42 -0.05
C THR A 33 14.09 -8.08 0.16
N ASN A 34 14.59 -8.14 1.39
CA ASN A 34 15.92 -8.66 1.70
C ASN A 34 15.97 -10.19 1.69
N ASP A 35 14.91 -10.85 2.15
CA ASP A 35 14.76 -12.32 2.08
C ASP A 35 14.15 -12.81 0.75
N GLY A 36 13.79 -11.88 -0.15
CA GLY A 36 13.22 -12.17 -1.46
C GLY A 36 11.73 -12.53 -1.46
N SER A 37 11.07 -12.49 -0.30
CA SER A 37 9.63 -12.77 -0.19
C SER A 37 8.75 -11.63 -0.71
N MET A 38 9.30 -10.40 -0.77
CA MET A 38 8.71 -9.26 -1.44
C MET A 38 9.59 -8.74 -2.57
N THR A 39 8.94 -8.22 -3.60
CA THR A 39 9.58 -7.40 -4.63
C THR A 39 9.58 -5.93 -4.21
N GLY A 40 10.64 -5.21 -4.59
CA GLY A 40 10.64 -3.74 -4.56
C GLY A 40 9.59 -3.17 -5.51
N GLY A 41 9.56 -1.86 -5.66
CA GLY A 41 8.50 -1.21 -6.41
C GLY A 41 8.91 0.07 -7.09
N ARG A 42 7.88 0.73 -7.60
CA ARG A 42 7.93 2.06 -8.18
C ARG A 42 6.77 2.86 -7.64
N ALA A 43 6.97 4.15 -7.46
CA ALA A 43 5.94 5.07 -7.01
C ALA A 43 5.86 6.30 -7.90
N SER A 44 4.71 6.95 -7.86
CA SER A 44 4.46 8.25 -8.46
C SER A 44 3.69 9.14 -7.49
N GLU A 45 4.15 10.37 -7.30
CA GLU A 45 3.36 11.44 -6.68
C GLU A 45 2.78 12.32 -7.78
N ALA A 46 1.46 12.36 -7.88
CA ALA A 46 0.73 13.20 -8.80
C ALA A 46 0.49 14.59 -8.21
N TRP A 47 0.74 15.64 -8.98
CA TRP A 47 0.52 17.03 -8.56
C TRP A 47 -0.89 17.46 -8.94
N CYS A 48 -1.83 17.27 -8.01
CA CYS A 48 -3.28 17.31 -8.26
C CYS A 48 -3.92 18.70 -8.21
N GLY A 49 -3.13 19.76 -8.08
CA GLY A 49 -3.65 21.12 -8.01
C GLY A 49 -4.48 21.50 -9.25
N THR A 50 -5.44 22.42 -9.07
CA THR A 50 -6.35 22.84 -10.16
C THR A 50 -5.53 23.39 -11.33
N GLY A 51 -5.72 22.84 -12.54
CA GLY A 51 -4.94 23.23 -13.71
C GLY A 51 -3.48 22.78 -13.69
N GLY A 52 -3.14 21.81 -12.83
CA GLY A 52 -1.77 21.32 -12.63
C GLY A 52 -0.94 22.19 -11.67
N MET A 53 -1.50 23.21 -11.03
CA MET A 53 -0.78 24.12 -10.14
C MET A 53 -1.18 23.93 -8.66
N PRO A 54 -0.22 23.83 -7.73
CA PRO A 54 1.21 23.97 -7.95
C PRO A 54 1.87 22.71 -8.55
N ILE A 55 2.82 22.94 -9.46
CA ILE A 55 3.65 21.93 -10.13
C ILE A 55 4.84 21.58 -9.21
N GLN A 56 4.56 21.11 -7.99
CA GLN A 56 5.61 20.69 -7.05
C GLN A 56 5.14 19.62 -6.07
N GLY A 57 6.08 18.81 -5.61
CA GLY A 57 5.85 17.80 -4.57
C GLY A 57 5.55 18.40 -3.20
N GLY A 58 4.94 17.60 -2.33
CA GLY A 58 4.75 17.98 -0.93
C GLY A 58 3.61 18.98 -0.66
N VAL A 59 2.72 19.21 -1.62
CA VAL A 59 1.59 20.17 -1.48
C VAL A 59 0.31 19.43 -1.12
N PRO A 60 -0.57 20.01 -0.25
CA PRO A 60 -1.91 19.49 -0.01
C PRO A 60 -2.63 19.13 -1.30
N GLY A 61 -3.27 17.94 -1.32
CA GLY A 61 -3.96 17.47 -2.51
C GLY A 61 -3.14 16.55 -3.41
N ASN A 62 -1.80 16.56 -3.35
CA ASN A 62 -1.02 15.63 -4.16
C ASN A 62 -1.32 14.19 -3.75
N THR A 63 -1.35 13.28 -4.72
CA THR A 63 -1.74 11.88 -4.46
C THR A 63 -0.63 10.91 -4.81
N GLN A 64 -0.55 9.82 -4.05
CA GLN A 64 0.47 8.80 -4.24
C GLN A 64 -0.10 7.53 -4.90
N ASN A 65 0.73 6.89 -5.70
CA ASN A 65 0.45 5.61 -6.34
C ASN A 65 1.73 4.79 -6.37
N ALA A 66 1.77 3.70 -5.62
CA ALA A 66 2.93 2.83 -5.49
C ALA A 66 2.55 1.38 -5.82
N MET A 67 3.42 0.72 -6.56
CA MET A 67 3.22 -0.66 -7.02
C MET A 67 4.53 -1.43 -6.96
N SER A 68 4.44 -2.72 -6.63
CA SER A 68 5.50 -3.69 -6.89
C SER A 68 6.01 -3.63 -8.34
N TRP A 69 7.29 -3.89 -8.55
CA TRP A 69 7.92 -3.94 -9.87
C TRP A 69 8.91 -5.09 -9.93
N ASN A 70 8.65 -6.05 -10.83
CA ASN A 70 9.47 -7.25 -10.98
C ASN A 70 10.39 -7.22 -12.22
N GLY A 71 10.56 -6.05 -12.85
CA GLY A 71 11.31 -5.89 -14.10
C GLY A 71 10.49 -6.11 -15.38
N THR A 72 9.25 -6.61 -15.27
CA THR A 72 8.37 -6.87 -16.42
C THR A 72 6.96 -6.29 -16.25
N ALA A 73 6.38 -6.38 -15.05
CA ALA A 73 5.02 -5.95 -14.73
C ALA A 73 4.97 -5.09 -13.47
N LEU A 74 4.19 -4.00 -13.53
CA LEU A 74 3.81 -3.20 -12.37
C LEU A 74 2.65 -3.85 -11.64
N GLY A 75 2.68 -3.82 -10.32
CA GLY A 75 1.56 -4.24 -9.48
C GLY A 75 1.36 -5.75 -9.45
N ALA A 76 2.42 -6.54 -9.64
CA ALA A 76 2.33 -8.00 -9.66
C ALA A 76 2.19 -8.64 -8.26
N GLN A 77 2.58 -7.96 -7.19
CA GLN A 77 2.53 -8.47 -5.81
C GLN A 77 1.77 -7.57 -4.85
N TRP A 78 2.03 -6.27 -4.88
CA TRP A 78 1.42 -5.30 -3.98
C TRP A 78 1.17 -3.98 -4.69
N LYS A 79 0.19 -3.23 -4.18
CA LYS A 79 -0.14 -1.86 -4.58
C LYS A 79 -0.66 -1.07 -3.38
N ALA A 80 -0.27 0.20 -3.28
CA ALA A 80 -0.85 1.17 -2.35
C ALA A 80 -1.11 2.48 -3.11
N TRP A 81 -2.32 3.03 -3.04
CA TRP A 81 -2.70 4.17 -3.89
C TRP A 81 -3.81 5.03 -3.31
N GLY A 82 -3.96 6.23 -3.87
CA GLY A 82 -5.11 7.10 -3.62
C GLY A 82 -5.07 7.85 -2.30
N MET A 83 -3.96 7.75 -1.55
CA MET A 83 -3.70 8.60 -0.40
C MET A 83 -3.32 10.00 -0.88
N GLU A 84 -3.82 11.02 -0.18
CA GLU A 84 -3.68 12.44 -0.52
C GLU A 84 -2.91 13.19 0.57
N ILE A 85 -1.98 14.07 0.22
CA ILE A 85 -1.30 14.94 1.18
C ILE A 85 -2.34 15.77 1.94
N ASP A 86 -2.26 15.75 3.27
CA ASP A 86 -3.21 16.47 4.11
C ASP A 86 -3.15 18.00 3.92
N GLY A 87 -4.10 18.72 4.53
CA GLY A 87 -4.18 20.17 4.43
C GLY A 87 -2.97 20.94 4.97
N THR A 88 -2.06 20.29 5.70
CA THR A 88 -0.82 20.89 6.23
C THR A 88 0.28 20.94 5.16
N GLY A 89 0.32 19.94 4.28
CA GLY A 89 1.43 19.77 3.35
C GLY A 89 2.70 19.23 4.00
N ALA A 90 3.81 19.27 3.25
CA ALA A 90 5.12 18.87 3.76
C ALA A 90 5.66 19.89 4.78
N VAL A 91 6.00 19.41 5.97
CA VAL A 91 6.54 20.22 7.08
C VAL A 91 8.03 20.01 7.21
N LEU A 92 8.84 21.07 7.14
CA LEU A 92 10.29 21.01 7.38
C LEU A 92 10.57 20.66 8.85
N ILE A 93 11.30 19.57 9.10
CA ILE A 93 11.64 19.09 10.46
C ILE A 93 13.14 19.07 10.74
N SER A 94 13.98 19.20 9.70
CA SER A 94 15.43 19.30 9.84
C SER A 94 16.02 20.09 8.68
N ASP A 95 16.96 20.98 8.98
CA ASP A 95 17.71 21.75 7.98
C ASP A 95 19.19 21.77 8.43
N THR A 96 20.06 21.27 7.54
CA THR A 96 21.51 21.19 7.77
C THR A 96 22.31 22.00 6.75
N LEU A 97 21.65 22.87 5.98
CA LEU A 97 22.32 23.69 4.97
C LEU A 97 23.37 24.61 5.62
N ASP A 98 24.58 24.57 5.08
CA ASP A 98 25.64 25.50 5.43
C ASP A 98 25.47 26.88 4.76
N GLY A 99 26.39 27.80 5.02
CA GLY A 99 26.37 29.14 4.42
C GLY A 99 26.54 29.15 2.89
N ASN A 100 26.94 28.04 2.28
CA ASN A 100 27.02 27.85 0.83
C ASN A 100 25.75 27.18 0.26
N GLY A 101 24.78 26.81 1.10
CA GLY A 101 23.59 26.07 0.68
C GLY A 101 23.85 24.60 0.38
N THR A 102 24.89 24.00 0.96
CA THR A 102 25.17 22.56 0.87
C THR A 102 24.73 21.87 2.16
N GLY A 103 24.05 20.74 2.03
CA GLY A 103 23.51 19.99 3.17
C GLY A 103 22.20 19.30 2.80
N THR A 104 21.33 19.09 3.78
CA THR A 104 20.03 18.44 3.58
C THR A 104 18.89 19.21 4.23
N ARG A 105 17.69 19.02 3.68
CA ARG A 105 16.43 19.36 4.35
C ARG A 105 15.56 18.12 4.44
N THR A 106 15.03 17.84 5.62
CA THR A 106 14.10 16.73 5.83
C THR A 106 12.70 17.27 6.13
N TYR A 107 11.73 16.75 5.39
CA TYR A 107 10.32 17.08 5.52
C TYR A 107 9.55 15.87 6.01
N ARG A 108 8.55 16.10 6.85
CA ARG A 108 7.53 15.12 7.20
C ARG A 108 6.23 15.50 6.51
N THR A 109 5.61 14.53 5.84
CA THR A 109 4.35 14.69 5.14
C THR A 109 3.39 13.60 5.62
N ASN A 110 2.20 14.00 6.10
CA ASN A 110 1.15 13.04 6.41
C ASN A 110 0.14 13.01 5.25
N TYR A 111 -0.44 11.84 5.03
CA TYR A 111 -1.42 11.61 4.00
C TYR A 111 -2.74 11.12 4.61
N LEU A 112 -3.83 11.39 3.93
CA LEU A 112 -5.18 10.98 4.27
C LEU A 112 -5.71 9.94 3.29
N GLY A 113 -6.46 8.98 3.81
CA GLY A 113 -7.12 7.94 3.02
C GLY A 113 -6.14 7.02 2.29
N GLY A 114 -6.61 6.48 1.17
CA GLY A 114 -5.89 5.51 0.35
C GLY A 114 -6.29 4.06 0.62
N GLN A 115 -5.85 3.21 -0.29
CA GLN A 115 -6.17 1.78 -0.34
C GLN A 115 -4.90 0.98 -0.59
N PHE A 116 -4.96 -0.30 -0.26
CA PHE A 116 -3.93 -1.25 -0.61
C PHE A 116 -4.52 -2.54 -1.16
N TRP A 117 -3.71 -3.26 -1.92
CA TRP A 117 -3.99 -4.55 -2.51
C TRP A 117 -2.73 -5.42 -2.42
N LEU A 118 -2.91 -6.69 -2.07
CA LEU A 118 -1.87 -7.71 -2.06
C LEU A 118 -2.36 -8.92 -2.86
N THR A 119 -1.49 -9.46 -3.71
CA THR A 119 -1.83 -10.63 -4.53
C THR A 119 -2.14 -11.84 -3.67
N ARG A 120 -3.08 -12.66 -4.12
CA ARG A 120 -3.37 -13.98 -3.58
C ARG A 120 -2.25 -14.99 -3.83
N ASP A 121 -1.42 -14.77 -4.86
CA ASP A 121 -0.44 -15.73 -5.36
C ASP A 121 0.92 -15.61 -4.62
N ASN A 122 0.90 -15.18 -3.36
CA ASN A 122 2.09 -15.11 -2.49
C ASN A 122 1.80 -15.75 -1.12
N THR A 123 2.86 -16.03 -0.38
CA THR A 123 2.88 -16.68 0.94
C THR A 123 2.10 -15.97 2.05
N TRP A 124 1.68 -14.72 1.88
CA TRP A 124 0.76 -14.03 2.80
C TRP A 124 -0.72 -14.36 2.57
N ALA A 125 -1.05 -15.08 1.50
CA ALA A 125 -2.41 -15.46 1.15
C ALA A 125 -2.50 -16.98 0.91
N ASP A 126 -3.73 -17.47 0.73
CA ASP A 126 -4.05 -18.89 0.52
C ASP A 126 -4.26 -19.25 -0.97
N GLY A 127 -4.05 -18.30 -1.88
CA GLY A 127 -4.28 -18.46 -3.33
C GLY A 127 -5.74 -18.34 -3.77
N ALA A 128 -6.71 -18.16 -2.88
CA ALA A 128 -8.13 -18.11 -3.26
C ALA A 128 -8.54 -16.73 -3.82
N ALA A 129 -8.31 -15.65 -3.08
CA ALA A 129 -8.61 -14.28 -3.47
C ALA A 129 -7.55 -13.29 -3.00
N ASP A 130 -7.46 -12.17 -3.71
CA ASP A 130 -6.54 -11.10 -3.34
C ASP A 130 -6.97 -10.45 -2.02
N LEU A 131 -6.00 -9.90 -1.30
CA LEU A 131 -6.24 -9.19 -0.06
C LEU A 131 -6.31 -7.70 -0.34
N GLU A 132 -7.37 -7.04 0.13
CA GLU A 132 -7.59 -5.62 -0.08
C GLU A 132 -7.92 -4.92 1.24
N GLY A 133 -7.60 -3.64 1.31
CA GLY A 133 -7.89 -2.85 2.49
C GLY A 133 -7.78 -1.35 2.29
N VAL A 134 -8.08 -0.64 3.37
CA VAL A 134 -7.98 0.82 3.47
C VAL A 134 -6.81 1.19 4.36
N LEU A 135 -6.11 2.26 4.01
CA LEU A 135 -5.03 2.76 4.84
C LEU A 135 -5.58 3.58 6.01
N THR A 136 -5.06 3.29 7.20
CA THR A 136 -5.41 3.99 8.45
C THR A 136 -4.38 5.05 8.80
N SER A 137 -3.12 4.88 8.37
CA SER A 137 -2.08 5.90 8.46
C SER A 137 -1.13 5.79 7.28
N TYR A 138 -0.58 6.93 6.84
CA TYR A 138 0.48 6.97 5.84
C TYR A 138 1.34 8.22 6.07
N VAL A 139 2.62 8.02 6.36
CA VAL A 139 3.57 9.09 6.68
C VAL A 139 4.83 8.91 5.85
N VAL A 140 5.31 10.02 5.29
CA VAL A 140 6.53 10.08 4.48
C VAL A 140 7.51 11.05 5.12
N PHE A 141 8.76 10.62 5.24
CA PHE A 141 9.89 11.46 5.58
C PHE A 141 10.79 11.60 4.36
N THR A 142 10.79 12.77 3.72
CA THR A 142 11.60 13.04 2.54
C THR A 142 12.80 13.88 2.91
N THR A 143 14.00 13.40 2.61
CA THR A 143 15.25 14.15 2.73
C THR A 143 15.71 14.58 1.35
N ILE A 144 15.83 15.88 1.14
CA ILE A 144 16.36 16.50 -0.08
C ILE A 144 17.81 16.92 0.20
N THR A 145 18.73 16.46 -0.65
CA THR A 145 20.15 16.85 -0.60
C THR A 145 20.38 18.03 -1.52
N PHE A 146 21.08 19.04 -1.03
CA PHE A 146 21.44 20.24 -1.78
C PHE A 146 22.96 20.34 -1.92
N PHE A 147 23.39 20.84 -3.08
CA PHE A 147 24.77 21.25 -3.33
C PHE A 147 24.77 22.66 -3.92
N VAL A 148 25.40 23.60 -3.22
CA VAL A 148 25.45 25.02 -3.59
C VAL A 148 24.05 25.59 -3.88
N GLY A 149 23.09 25.29 -3.01
CA GLY A 149 21.69 25.73 -3.11
C GLY A 149 20.81 24.98 -4.12
N ASN A 150 21.37 24.06 -4.90
CA ASN A 150 20.63 23.28 -5.89
C ASN A 150 20.26 21.89 -5.35
N PRO A 151 19.01 21.42 -5.48
CA PRO A 151 18.66 20.06 -5.11
C PRO A 151 19.34 19.07 -6.06
N VAL A 152 20.08 18.11 -5.51
CA VAL A 152 20.80 17.08 -6.28
C VAL A 152 20.23 15.67 -6.09
N GLY A 153 19.34 15.48 -5.12
CA GLY A 153 18.67 14.20 -4.90
C GLY A 153 17.61 14.31 -3.82
N ALA A 154 16.69 13.35 -3.82
CA ALA A 154 15.69 13.19 -2.77
C ALA A 154 15.50 11.70 -2.45
N THR A 155 15.46 11.38 -1.16
CA THR A 155 15.15 10.03 -0.67
C THR A 155 14.03 10.10 0.36
N SER A 156 13.17 9.10 0.37
CA SER A 156 12.03 9.04 1.27
C SER A 156 12.04 7.76 2.09
N ASN A 157 11.72 7.87 3.38
CA ASN A 157 11.33 6.76 4.24
C ASN A 157 9.82 6.83 4.44
N ILE A 158 9.13 5.71 4.30
CA ILE A 158 7.66 5.68 4.32
C ILE A 158 7.21 4.63 5.32
N SER A 159 6.20 4.97 6.11
CA SER A 159 5.52 4.03 6.99
C SER A 159 4.02 4.17 6.81
N PHE A 160 3.31 3.04 6.68
CA PHE A 160 1.86 3.05 6.63
C PHE A 160 1.24 1.82 7.27
N THR A 161 0.00 1.97 7.72
CA THR A 161 -0.83 0.91 8.30
C THR A 161 -2.16 0.85 7.57
N GLY A 162 -2.82 -0.30 7.57
CA GLY A 162 -4.14 -0.44 6.98
C GLY A 162 -4.92 -1.64 7.48
N ASP A 163 -6.24 -1.53 7.35
CA ASP A 163 -7.20 -2.56 7.76
C ASP A 163 -7.75 -3.26 6.52
N PHE A 164 -7.87 -4.59 6.58
CA PHE A 164 -8.46 -5.38 5.50
C PHE A 164 -9.99 -5.19 5.44
N VAL A 165 -10.52 -4.75 4.29
CA VAL A 165 -11.95 -4.40 4.15
C VAL A 165 -12.87 -5.62 4.07
N ASN A 166 -12.30 -6.79 3.79
CA ASN A 166 -13.00 -8.07 3.74
C ASN A 166 -12.58 -8.99 4.89
N CYS A 167 -12.22 -8.41 6.03
CA CYS A 167 -11.99 -9.16 7.25
C CYS A 167 -13.09 -8.91 8.28
N PRO A 168 -13.67 -9.95 8.91
CA PRO A 168 -14.45 -9.74 10.12
C PRO A 168 -13.61 -8.96 11.14
N ALA A 169 -14.17 -7.90 11.73
CA ALA A 169 -13.47 -7.08 12.71
C ALA A 169 -12.93 -7.89 13.90
N VAL A 170 -13.57 -9.03 14.21
CA VAL A 170 -13.12 -9.98 15.23
C VAL A 170 -11.73 -10.60 14.93
N ASN A 171 -11.36 -10.72 13.65
CA ASN A 171 -10.04 -11.20 13.25
C ASN A 171 -8.97 -10.11 13.35
N GLY A 172 -9.37 -8.82 13.42
CA GLY A 172 -8.50 -7.69 13.75
C GLY A 172 -7.19 -7.61 12.97
N CYS A 173 -7.18 -8.04 11.71
CA CYS A 173 -5.97 -8.05 10.89
C CYS A 173 -5.60 -6.65 10.44
N GLU A 174 -4.38 -6.24 10.76
CA GLU A 174 -3.75 -5.02 10.28
C GLU A 174 -2.54 -5.37 9.42
N VAL A 175 -2.34 -4.63 8.34
CA VAL A 175 -1.08 -4.63 7.59
C VAL A 175 -0.25 -3.42 7.96
N ARG A 176 1.06 -3.61 8.08
CA ARG A 176 2.03 -2.54 8.32
C ARG A 176 3.14 -2.63 7.31
N PHE A 177 3.44 -1.50 6.68
CA PHE A 177 4.56 -1.38 5.76
C PHE A 177 5.56 -0.37 6.29
N ALA A 178 6.84 -0.72 6.14
CA ALA A 178 7.95 0.19 6.22
C ALA A 178 8.76 0.11 4.92
N ILE A 179 8.97 1.26 4.28
CA ILE A 179 9.83 1.42 3.12
C ILE A 179 11.01 2.26 3.56
N ALA A 180 12.18 1.64 3.65
CA ALA A 180 13.38 2.32 4.13
C ALA A 180 14.00 3.26 3.09
N ASN A 181 13.67 3.09 1.80
CA ASN A 181 14.18 3.99 0.78
C ASN A 181 13.29 4.04 -0.47
N ALA A 182 12.80 5.23 -0.79
CA ALA A 182 12.32 5.56 -2.12
C ALA A 182 13.16 6.71 -2.70
N MET A 183 13.84 6.48 -3.83
CA MET A 183 14.73 7.44 -4.46
C MET A 183 14.01 8.14 -5.60
N LYS A 184 14.05 9.48 -5.63
CA LYS A 184 13.47 10.22 -6.76
C LYS A 184 14.28 9.97 -8.02
N ILE A 185 13.61 9.52 -9.08
CA ILE A 185 14.21 9.24 -10.39
C ILE A 185 13.92 10.35 -11.38
N TRP A 186 12.71 10.91 -11.33
CA TRP A 186 12.28 11.93 -12.28
C TRP A 186 11.19 12.83 -11.68
N ASP A 187 11.12 14.07 -12.16
CA ASP A 187 9.97 14.95 -11.95
C ASP A 187 9.71 15.81 -13.19
N THR A 188 8.53 16.42 -13.25
CA THR A 188 8.08 17.18 -14.43
C THR A 188 8.93 18.41 -14.75
N ASN A 189 9.71 18.91 -13.79
CA ASN A 189 10.61 20.03 -14.01
C ASN A 189 11.96 19.59 -14.61
N MET A 190 12.21 18.28 -14.73
CA MET A 190 13.37 17.75 -15.44
C MET A 190 13.20 17.87 -16.95
N ALA A 191 14.31 18.14 -17.66
CA ALA A 191 14.31 18.29 -19.12
C ALA A 191 14.12 16.97 -19.89
N THR A 192 14.19 15.82 -19.20
CA THR A 192 14.01 14.50 -19.77
C THR A 192 12.54 14.08 -19.72
N PRO A 193 12.07 13.21 -20.65
CA PRO A 193 10.73 12.65 -20.55
C PRO A 193 10.62 11.71 -19.34
N MET A 194 9.41 11.58 -18.79
CA MET A 194 9.13 10.60 -17.74
C MET A 194 9.53 9.20 -18.21
N PRO A 195 10.33 8.45 -17.43
CA PRO A 195 10.67 7.08 -17.76
C PRO A 195 9.43 6.18 -17.87
N ALA A 196 9.51 5.17 -18.73
CA ALA A 196 8.44 4.18 -18.87
C ALA A 196 8.33 3.24 -17.66
N ASN A 197 7.20 2.55 -17.56
CA ASN A 197 6.91 1.54 -16.54
C ASN A 197 6.90 2.09 -15.10
N TYR A 198 6.44 3.32 -14.90
CA TYR A 198 6.09 3.84 -13.57
C TYR A 198 4.55 3.87 -13.40
N PRO A 199 4.05 3.82 -12.15
CA PRO A 199 2.62 4.01 -11.90
C PRO A 199 2.13 5.31 -12.55
N ALA A 200 0.92 5.27 -13.09
CA ALA A 200 0.31 6.46 -13.66
C ALA A 200 0.02 7.49 -12.56
N PHE A 201 0.13 8.77 -12.91
CA PHE A 201 -0.37 9.85 -12.06
C PHE A 201 -1.88 9.69 -11.86
N LEU A 202 -2.30 9.77 -10.60
CA LEU A 202 -3.70 9.78 -10.24
C LEU A 202 -4.31 11.17 -10.51
N CYS A 203 -5.54 11.40 -10.06
CA CYS A 203 -6.26 12.68 -10.15
C CYS A 203 -6.30 13.31 -11.56
N SER A 204 -6.08 12.51 -12.61
CA SER A 204 -5.88 12.98 -14.00
C SER A 204 -4.76 14.00 -14.16
N ALA A 205 -3.78 14.01 -13.27
CA ALA A 205 -2.65 14.93 -13.35
C ALA A 205 -1.74 14.58 -14.55
N SER A 206 -1.26 15.61 -15.22
CA SER A 206 -0.25 15.50 -16.27
C SER A 206 1.17 15.79 -15.75
N ALA A 207 1.31 16.08 -14.46
CA ALA A 207 2.55 16.44 -13.82
C ALA A 207 2.68 15.71 -12.48
N GLY A 208 3.93 15.50 -12.07
CA GLY A 208 4.28 14.73 -10.90
C GLY A 208 5.75 14.39 -10.84
N GLU A 209 6.07 13.50 -9.93
CA GLU A 209 7.39 12.90 -9.74
C GLU A 209 7.29 11.40 -9.53
N VAL A 210 8.36 10.69 -9.86
CA VAL A 210 8.41 9.22 -9.78
C VAL A 210 9.66 8.75 -9.05
N PHE A 211 9.51 7.61 -8.36
CA PHE A 211 10.49 7.07 -7.44
C PHE A 211 10.71 5.59 -7.68
N ASP A 212 11.95 5.15 -7.51
CA ASP A 212 12.26 3.74 -7.29
C ASP A 212 12.12 3.44 -5.81
N VAL A 213 11.37 2.38 -5.49
CA VAL A 213 11.06 1.97 -4.13
C VAL A 213 11.84 0.70 -3.81
N CYS A 214 12.68 0.74 -2.80
CA CYS A 214 13.40 -0.44 -2.33
C CYS A 214 13.35 -0.58 -0.81
N CYS A 215 13.80 -1.75 -0.34
CA CYS A 215 13.93 -2.09 1.07
C CYS A 215 12.59 -2.00 1.81
N ILE A 216 11.67 -2.89 1.43
CA ILE A 216 10.35 -2.98 2.03
C ILE A 216 10.36 -4.06 3.11
N SER A 217 9.69 -3.77 4.22
CA SER A 217 9.28 -4.71 5.23
C SER A 217 7.77 -4.61 5.41
N MET A 218 7.07 -5.74 5.33
CA MET A 218 5.64 -5.85 5.57
C MET A 218 5.39 -6.80 6.75
N ASP A 219 4.52 -6.40 7.65
CA ASP A 219 3.99 -7.19 8.75
C ASP A 219 2.48 -7.31 8.58
N ILE A 220 1.94 -8.53 8.68
CA ILE A 220 0.50 -8.75 8.82
C ILE A 220 0.28 -9.35 10.21
N ALA A 221 -0.51 -8.64 11.01
CA ALA A 221 -0.82 -9.02 12.38
C ALA A 221 -2.35 -9.09 12.56
N CYS A 222 -2.87 -10.30 12.67
CA CYS A 222 -4.23 -10.61 13.05
C CYS A 222 -4.36 -10.81 14.55
N ALA A 223 -5.52 -10.43 15.10
CA ALA A 223 -5.92 -10.81 16.43
C ALA A 223 -5.98 -12.34 16.48
N ILE A 224 -5.14 -12.92 17.34
CA ILE A 224 -5.25 -14.33 17.70
C ILE A 224 -6.41 -14.44 18.68
N ASP A 225 -7.35 -15.36 18.42
CA ASP A 225 -8.37 -15.72 19.40
C ASP A 225 -7.65 -16.05 20.72
N SER A 226 -7.90 -15.25 21.76
CA SER A 226 -7.53 -15.66 23.10
C SER A 226 -8.37 -16.89 23.39
N GLU A 227 -7.77 -18.08 23.43
CA GLU A 227 -8.54 -19.24 23.84
C GLU A 227 -9.17 -18.95 25.21
N PRO A 228 -10.49 -19.11 25.38
CA PRO A 228 -11.13 -19.02 26.69
C PRO A 228 -10.83 -20.28 27.51
N THR A 229 -9.66 -20.93 27.34
CA THR A 229 -9.22 -21.98 28.23
C THR A 229 -8.76 -21.32 29.53
N SER A 230 -9.65 -21.34 30.51
CA SER A 230 -9.26 -21.00 31.87
C SER A 230 -8.19 -22.00 32.33
N TRP A 231 -7.32 -21.61 33.24
CA TRP A 231 -6.43 -22.56 33.92
C TRP A 231 -7.18 -23.75 34.55
N GLY A 232 -8.49 -23.63 34.78
CA GLY A 232 -9.36 -24.71 35.24
C GLY A 232 -9.62 -25.79 34.19
N ASP A 233 -9.80 -25.41 32.93
CA ASP A 233 -10.12 -26.32 31.82
C ASP A 233 -8.91 -27.18 31.43
N LEU A 234 -7.71 -26.59 31.46
CA LEU A 234 -6.44 -27.31 31.30
C LEU A 234 -6.24 -28.36 32.39
N LYS A 235 -6.57 -28.04 33.65
CA LYS A 235 -6.43 -28.99 34.77
C LYS A 235 -7.42 -30.16 34.71
N ALA A 236 -8.57 -29.99 34.05
CA ALA A 236 -9.55 -31.05 33.90
C ALA A 236 -9.14 -32.14 32.89
N GLN A 237 -8.23 -31.83 31.96
CA GLN A 237 -7.73 -32.78 30.95
C GLN A 237 -6.65 -33.75 31.49
N TYR A 238 -6.05 -33.47 32.66
CA TYR A 238 -5.01 -34.31 33.28
C TYR A 238 -5.55 -35.18 34.43
N LYS A 239 -6.85 -35.49 34.45
CA LYS A 239 -7.47 -36.43 35.40
C LYS A 239 -7.92 -37.69 34.68
#